data_AF-A0A7C7UFT0-F1
#
_entry.id   AF-A0A7C7UFT0-F1
#
_cell.length_a   1.000
_cell.length_b   1.000
_cell.length_c   1.000
_cell.angle_alpha   90.00
_cell.angle_beta   90.00
_cell.angle_gamma   90.00
#
_symmetry.space_group_name_H-M   'P 1'
#
loop_
_entity.id
_entity.type
_entity.pdbx_description
1 polymer ?
#
loop_
_entity_poly.entity_id
_entity_poly.type
_entity_poly.pdbx_seq_one_letter_code
_entity_poly.pdbx_strand_id
1 'polypeptide(L)'
;QIYDLLRMGPTSANSCPARFVFIKSDSARQKLRECLDEGNIEKSMTAPVVAIIGMDMEFYEKLDRLFPHTDARSWFAGKPAKIEETAFRNSSLQGAYLIMAARSLGLDCGPMSGFDNAKLDAAFFPDGKIKSNFICAIGYGDAAKLYPRGPRLAFDEACEIV
;
A
#
# COMPACT_ATOMS: atom_id res chain seq x y z
N GLN A 1 9.33 -7.05 11.84
CA GLN A 1 9.37 -5.68 12.40
C GLN A 1 8.36 -4.74 11.73
N ILE A 2 8.59 -4.23 10.50
CA ILE A 2 7.65 -3.31 9.83
C ILE A 2 6.22 -3.90 9.81
N TYR A 3 6.07 -5.15 9.36
CA TYR A 3 4.77 -5.82 9.33
C TYR A 3 4.12 -5.99 10.70
N ASP A 4 4.90 -6.32 11.73
CA ASP A 4 4.40 -6.52 13.09
C ASP A 4 3.81 -5.25 13.69
N LEU A 5 4.37 -4.09 13.33
CA LEU A 5 3.85 -2.79 13.72
C LEU A 5 2.63 -2.40 12.87
N LEU A 6 2.73 -2.46 11.54
CA LEU A 6 1.65 -1.99 10.66
C LEU A 6 0.36 -2.82 10.81
N ARG A 7 0.47 -4.13 11.09
CA ARG A 7 -0.70 -5.01 11.20
C ARG A 7 -1.60 -4.70 12.40
N MET A 8 -1.10 -3.89 13.34
CA MET A 8 -1.87 -3.41 14.49
C MET A 8 -2.75 -2.20 14.15
N GLY A 9 -2.56 -1.59 12.97
CA GLY A 9 -3.40 -0.48 12.52
C GLY A 9 -4.82 -0.94 12.17
N PRO A 10 -5.86 -0.18 12.54
CA PRO A 10 -7.24 -0.59 12.38
C PRO A 10 -7.72 -0.52 10.92
N THR A 11 -8.71 -1.35 10.59
CA THR A 11 -9.45 -1.26 9.32
C THR A 11 -10.95 -1.42 9.60
N SER A 12 -11.80 -0.95 8.68
CA SER A 12 -13.24 -1.22 8.73
C SER A 12 -13.49 -2.72 8.83
N ALA A 13 -14.34 -3.12 9.78
CA ALA A 13 -14.65 -4.53 10.10
C ALA A 13 -13.41 -5.41 10.33
N ASN A 14 -12.27 -4.83 10.73
CA ASN A 14 -10.98 -5.53 10.83
C ASN A 14 -10.63 -6.35 9.56
N SER A 15 -11.05 -5.86 8.40
CA SER A 15 -11.03 -6.60 7.13
C SER A 15 -9.63 -6.89 6.56
N CYS A 16 -8.63 -6.09 6.92
CA CYS A 16 -7.23 -6.25 6.54
C CYS A 16 -6.99 -6.60 5.04
N PRO A 17 -7.53 -5.83 4.07
CA PRO A 17 -7.45 -6.18 2.65
C PRO A 17 -6.06 -6.01 2.02
N ALA A 18 -5.11 -5.32 2.66
CA ALA A 18 -3.79 -5.11 2.06
C ALA A 18 -3.00 -6.42 1.87
N ARG A 19 -2.31 -6.53 0.75
CA ARG A 19 -1.31 -7.56 0.44
C ARG A 19 -0.01 -6.87 0.08
N PHE A 20 1.09 -7.30 0.67
CA PHE A 20 2.38 -6.62 0.51
C PHE A 20 3.36 -7.55 -0.24
N VAL A 21 3.96 -7.05 -1.31
CA VAL A 21 5.08 -7.71 -1.99
C VAL A 21 6.32 -6.85 -1.83
N PHE A 22 7.35 -7.37 -1.15
CA PHE A 22 8.61 -6.66 -0.95
C PHE A 22 9.63 -7.04 -2.04
N ILE A 23 9.86 -6.12 -2.97
CA ILE A 23 10.78 -6.27 -4.09
C ILE A 23 12.21 -6.02 -3.62
N LYS A 24 13.02 -7.08 -3.66
CA LYS A 24 14.45 -7.03 -3.24
C LYS A 24 15.40 -7.66 -4.25
N SER A 25 15.02 -8.75 -4.90
CA SER A 25 15.87 -9.46 -5.88
C SER A 25 15.96 -8.71 -7.20
N ASP A 26 17.06 -8.92 -7.93
CA ASP A 26 17.31 -8.27 -9.22
C ASP A 26 16.24 -8.62 -10.25
N SER A 27 15.81 -9.90 -10.31
CA SER A 27 14.76 -10.34 -11.22
C SER A 27 13.41 -9.67 -10.93
N ALA A 28 13.05 -9.48 -9.66
CA ALA A 28 11.82 -8.79 -9.29
C ALA A 28 11.92 -7.28 -9.55
N ARG A 29 13.09 -6.67 -9.37
CA ARG A 29 13.35 -5.27 -9.73
C ARG A 29 13.21 -5.02 -11.21
N GLN A 30 13.72 -5.92 -12.06
CA GLN A 30 13.57 -5.81 -13.52
C GLN A 30 12.10 -5.85 -13.93
N LYS A 31 11.32 -6.80 -13.40
CA LYS A 31 9.87 -6.84 -13.62
C LYS A 31 9.17 -5.55 -13.17
N LEU A 32 9.52 -5.07 -11.97
CA LEU A 32 8.96 -3.82 -11.47
C LEU A 32 9.31 -2.64 -12.38
N ARG A 33 10.56 -2.54 -12.85
CA ARG A 33 11.06 -1.46 -13.71
C ARG A 33 10.21 -1.28 -14.96
N GLU A 34 9.79 -2.37 -15.60
CA GLU A 34 8.94 -2.35 -16.80
C GLU A 34 7.52 -1.81 -16.54
N CYS A 35 7.11 -1.76 -15.27
CA CYS A 35 5.82 -1.23 -14.85
C CYS A 35 5.88 0.26 -14.47
N LEU A 36 7.06 0.83 -14.23
CA LEU A 36 7.17 2.19 -13.67
C LEU A 36 7.09 3.28 -14.73
N ASP A 37 6.49 4.40 -14.37
CA ASP A 37 6.65 5.64 -15.13
C ASP A 37 8.10 6.12 -15.04
N GLU A 38 8.57 6.79 -16.10
CA GLU A 38 9.98 7.21 -16.25
C GLU A 38 10.51 7.95 -15.01
N GLY A 39 9.74 8.91 -14.48
CA GLY A 39 10.11 9.70 -13.30
C GLY A 39 10.20 8.91 -11.98
N ASN A 40 9.76 7.66 -11.95
CA ASN A 40 9.82 6.79 -10.77
C ASN A 40 10.88 5.69 -10.87
N ILE A 41 11.51 5.49 -12.03
CA ILE A 41 12.46 4.41 -12.26
C ILE A 41 13.69 4.54 -11.35
N GLU A 42 14.41 5.66 -11.40
CA GLU A 42 15.71 5.79 -10.72
C GLU A 42 15.59 5.59 -9.20
N LYS A 43 14.68 6.31 -8.55
CA LYS A 43 14.46 6.19 -7.09
C LYS A 43 13.97 4.81 -6.67
N SER A 44 13.16 4.13 -7.48
CA SER A 44 12.68 2.79 -7.16
C SER A 44 13.80 1.75 -7.31
N MET A 45 14.63 1.88 -8.34
CA MET A 45 15.70 0.92 -8.63
C MET A 45 16.90 1.07 -7.68
N THR A 46 17.13 2.27 -7.14
CA THR A 46 18.18 2.55 -6.16
C THR A 46 17.75 2.27 -4.71
N ALA A 47 16.45 2.14 -4.44
CA ALA A 47 15.95 1.83 -3.10
C ALA A 47 16.36 0.40 -2.65
N PRO A 48 16.78 0.20 -1.38
CA PRO A 48 17.05 -1.13 -0.84
C PRO A 48 15.87 -2.11 -0.97
N VAL A 49 14.64 -1.64 -0.80
CA VAL A 49 13.41 -2.42 -1.01
C VAL A 49 12.34 -1.52 -1.63
N VAL A 50 11.51 -2.07 -2.51
CA VAL A 50 10.24 -1.44 -2.91
C VAL A 50 9.09 -2.33 -2.45
N ALA A 51 8.17 -1.81 -1.64
CA ALA A 51 6.94 -2.50 -1.30
C ALA A 51 5.87 -2.20 -2.36
N ILE A 52 5.25 -3.23 -2.91
CA ILE A 52 3.98 -3.11 -3.64
C ILE A 52 2.87 -3.32 -2.62
N ILE A 53 1.97 -2.33 -2.52
CA ILE A 53 0.76 -2.41 -1.71
C ILE A 53 -0.37 -2.77 -2.67
N GLY A 54 -0.78 -4.03 -2.61
CA GLY A 54 -1.98 -4.53 -3.30
C GLY A 54 -3.21 -4.52 -2.39
N MET A 55 -4.38 -4.54 -3.01
CA MET A 55 -5.68 -4.65 -2.36
C MET A 55 -6.35 -5.95 -2.79
N ASP A 56 -6.63 -6.82 -1.81
CA ASP A 56 -7.32 -8.09 -2.03
C ASP A 56 -8.80 -7.83 -2.29
N MET A 57 -9.25 -8.14 -3.51
CA MET A 57 -10.65 -8.01 -3.93
C MET A 57 -11.54 -9.12 -3.38
N GLU A 58 -10.97 -10.13 -2.72
CA GLU A 58 -11.68 -11.20 -2.02
C GLU A 58 -11.41 -11.17 -0.51
N PHE A 59 -11.00 -10.03 0.06
CA PHE A 59 -10.69 -9.89 1.49
C PHE A 59 -11.79 -10.43 2.41
N TYR A 60 -13.05 -10.35 1.97
CA TYR A 60 -14.22 -10.77 2.72
C TYR A 60 -14.24 -12.27 3.02
N GLU A 61 -13.48 -13.08 2.27
CA GLU A 61 -13.28 -14.51 2.52
C GLU A 61 -12.47 -14.81 3.78
N LYS A 62 -11.90 -13.79 4.44
CA LYS A 62 -11.14 -13.93 5.70
C LYS A 62 -11.89 -13.39 6.93
N LEU A 63 -13.12 -12.90 6.75
CA LEU A 63 -13.86 -12.23 7.83
C LEU A 63 -14.39 -13.20 8.89
N ASP A 64 -14.55 -14.47 8.56
CA ASP A 64 -14.82 -15.54 9.53
C ASP A 64 -13.75 -15.59 10.64
N ARG A 65 -12.48 -15.40 10.26
CA ARG A 65 -11.34 -15.38 11.16
C ARG A 65 -11.07 -13.99 11.76
N LEU A 66 -11.18 -12.95 10.95
CA LEU A 66 -10.77 -11.60 11.32
C LEU A 66 -11.85 -10.81 12.07
N PHE A 67 -13.11 -11.17 11.89
CA PHE A 67 -14.27 -10.54 12.52
C PHE A 67 -15.32 -11.58 12.93
N PRO A 68 -14.98 -12.49 13.87
CA PRO A 68 -15.77 -13.70 14.15
C PRO A 68 -17.10 -13.44 14.88
N HIS A 69 -17.42 -12.18 15.18
CA HIS A 69 -18.60 -11.81 15.97
C HIS A 69 -19.92 -11.91 15.19
N THR A 70 -19.87 -11.94 13.86
CA THR A 70 -21.03 -11.99 12.97
C THR A 70 -20.63 -12.45 11.57
N ASP A 71 -21.59 -12.81 10.72
CA ASP A 71 -21.35 -13.05 9.29
C ASP A 71 -21.14 -11.73 8.53
N ALA A 72 -19.95 -11.13 8.70
CA ALA A 72 -19.56 -9.93 7.99
C ALA A 72 -19.24 -10.20 6.50
N ARG A 73 -19.07 -11.45 6.08
CA ARG A 73 -18.86 -11.82 4.67
C ARG A 73 -20.07 -11.40 3.83
N SER A 74 -21.29 -11.62 4.35
CA SER A 74 -22.56 -11.22 3.72
C SER A 74 -22.66 -9.72 3.40
N TRP A 75 -21.87 -8.88 4.08
CA TRP A 75 -21.87 -7.44 3.85
C TRP A 75 -21.24 -7.04 2.52
N PHE A 76 -20.40 -7.91 1.93
CA PHE A 76 -19.56 -7.62 0.78
C PHE A 76 -19.73 -8.60 -0.38
N ALA A 77 -19.93 -9.90 -0.12
CA ALA A 77 -20.03 -10.91 -1.16
C ALA A 77 -21.09 -10.53 -2.22
N GLY A 78 -20.72 -10.60 -3.50
CA GLY A 78 -21.58 -10.23 -4.62
C GLY A 78 -21.82 -8.72 -4.81
N LYS A 79 -21.11 -7.85 -4.09
CA LYS A 79 -21.28 -6.38 -4.13
C LYS A 79 -20.01 -5.69 -4.64
N PRO A 80 -19.71 -5.74 -5.96
CA PRO A 80 -18.41 -5.34 -6.51
C PRO A 80 -18.00 -3.91 -6.17
N ALA A 81 -18.91 -2.93 -6.28
CA ALA A 81 -18.61 -1.54 -5.93
C ALA A 81 -18.20 -1.38 -4.46
N LYS A 82 -18.89 -2.08 -3.54
CA LYS A 82 -18.59 -2.04 -2.11
C LYS A 82 -17.28 -2.77 -1.77
N ILE A 83 -17.01 -3.87 -2.46
CA ILE A 83 -15.74 -4.59 -2.36
C ILE A 83 -14.59 -3.66 -2.74
N GLU A 84 -14.68 -3.03 -3.91
CA GLU A 84 -13.64 -2.13 -4.44
C GLU A 84 -13.42 -0.93 -3.52
N GLU A 85 -14.47 -0.22 -3.12
CA GLU A 85 -14.39 0.91 -2.20
C GLU A 85 -13.72 0.51 -0.86
N THR A 86 -14.13 -0.64 -0.31
CA THR A 86 -13.62 -1.13 0.98
C THR A 86 -12.16 -1.56 0.86
N ALA A 87 -11.83 -2.33 -0.18
CA ALA A 87 -10.48 -2.81 -0.43
C ALA A 87 -9.53 -1.62 -0.67
N PHE A 88 -9.91 -0.67 -1.51
CA PHE A 88 -9.13 0.53 -1.81
C PHE A 88 -8.86 1.34 -0.53
N ARG A 89 -9.91 1.78 0.18
CA ARG A 89 -9.75 2.63 1.37
C ARG A 89 -8.89 1.96 2.44
N ASN A 90 -9.20 0.71 2.79
CA ASN A 90 -8.56 0.06 3.92
C ASN A 90 -7.15 -0.44 3.58
N SER A 91 -6.87 -0.81 2.33
CA SER A 91 -5.49 -1.10 1.91
C SER A 91 -4.62 0.16 1.85
N SER A 92 -5.20 1.31 1.48
CA SER A 92 -4.52 2.62 1.57
C SER A 92 -4.17 2.97 3.02
N LEU A 93 -5.09 2.74 3.97
CA LEU A 93 -4.80 2.90 5.40
C LEU A 93 -3.64 2.01 5.86
N GLN A 94 -3.68 0.71 5.51
CA GLN A 94 -2.60 -0.22 5.85
C GLN A 94 -1.26 0.14 5.18
N GLY A 95 -1.30 0.69 3.96
CA GLY A 95 -0.13 1.25 3.30
C GLY A 95 0.41 2.50 4.02
N ALA A 96 -0.46 3.38 4.53
CA ALA A 96 -0.05 4.51 5.37
C ALA A 96 0.57 4.02 6.70
N TYR A 97 0.03 2.96 7.30
CA TYR A 97 0.62 2.33 8.49
C TYR A 97 1.98 1.71 8.20
N LEU A 98 2.18 1.11 7.03
CA LEU A 98 3.48 0.65 6.57
C LEU A 98 4.50 1.80 6.55
N ILE A 99 4.13 2.95 5.99
CA ILE A 99 4.98 4.14 5.94
C ILE A 99 5.33 4.60 7.36
N MET A 100 4.34 4.73 8.24
CA MET A 100 4.58 5.16 9.62
C MET A 100 5.44 4.17 10.41
N ALA A 101 5.22 2.86 10.23
CA ALA A 101 6.00 1.80 10.86
C ALA A 101 7.44 1.75 10.35
N ALA A 102 7.67 1.94 9.05
CA ALA A 102 9.02 2.02 8.50
C ALA A 102 9.75 3.27 9.03
N ARG A 103 9.07 4.42 9.06
CA ARG A 103 9.64 5.67 9.58
C ARG A 103 9.97 5.60 11.08
N SER A 104 9.14 4.95 11.89
CA SER A 104 9.43 4.78 13.32
C SER A 104 10.64 3.88 13.59
N LEU A 105 11.01 3.04 12.61
CA LEU A 105 12.21 2.21 12.63
C LEU A 105 13.44 2.90 12.01
N GLY A 106 13.35 4.20 11.71
CA GLY A 106 14.46 5.01 11.17
C GLY A 106 14.66 4.90 9.66
N LEU A 107 13.67 4.37 8.93
CA LEU A 107 13.72 4.27 7.47
C LEU A 107 13.00 5.45 6.80
N ASP A 108 13.44 5.81 5.60
CA ASP A 108 12.73 6.70 4.70
C ASP A 108 11.79 5.94 3.78
N CYS A 109 10.76 6.65 3.31
CA CYS A 109 9.69 6.10 2.48
C CYS A 109 9.35 7.06 1.35
N GLY A 110 9.29 6.53 0.13
CA GLY A 110 8.82 7.22 -1.06
C GLY A 110 7.57 6.55 -1.63
N PRO A 111 6.35 6.90 -1.19
CA PRO A 111 5.12 6.40 -1.78
C PRO A 111 4.90 6.99 -3.19
N MET A 112 4.46 6.16 -4.14
CA MET A 112 4.31 6.53 -5.56
C MET A 112 3.10 5.83 -6.18
N SER A 113 2.38 6.56 -7.04
CA SER A 113 1.28 6.04 -7.88
C SER A 113 1.64 6.00 -9.37
N GLY A 114 2.80 6.52 -9.77
CA GLY A 114 3.20 6.58 -11.18
C GLY A 114 3.80 5.27 -11.66
N PHE A 115 2.92 4.34 -12.03
CA PHE A 115 3.22 3.06 -12.65
C PHE A 115 1.97 2.56 -13.40
N ASP A 116 2.16 1.64 -14.33
CA ASP A 116 1.08 0.96 -15.04
C ASP A 116 0.50 -0.16 -14.18
N ASN A 117 -0.71 0.05 -13.63
CA ASN A 117 -1.40 -0.94 -12.81
C ASN A 117 -1.62 -2.27 -13.54
N ALA A 118 -1.97 -2.26 -14.83
CA ALA A 118 -2.27 -3.47 -15.56
C ALA A 118 -1.02 -4.34 -15.76
N LYS A 119 0.12 -3.72 -16.08
CA LYS A 119 1.42 -4.42 -16.16
C LYS A 119 1.87 -4.93 -14.80
N LEU A 120 1.74 -4.12 -13.75
CA LEU A 120 2.14 -4.50 -12.40
C LEU A 120 1.28 -5.67 -11.90
N ASP A 121 -0.03 -5.61 -12.10
CA ASP A 121 -0.96 -6.67 -11.70
C ASP A 121 -0.68 -7.96 -12.46
N ALA A 122 -0.44 -7.90 -13.78
CA ALA A 122 -0.05 -9.06 -14.57
C ALA A 122 1.29 -9.69 -14.09
N ALA A 123 2.24 -8.86 -13.68
CA ALA A 123 3.57 -9.31 -13.27
C ALA A 123 3.62 -9.91 -11.85
N PHE A 124 2.82 -9.37 -10.92
CA PHE A 124 2.92 -9.70 -9.49
C PHE A 124 1.64 -10.33 -8.91
N PHE A 125 0.50 -10.19 -9.57
CA PHE A 125 -0.81 -10.68 -9.13
C PHE A 125 -1.58 -11.40 -10.27
N PRO A 126 -0.98 -12.40 -10.94
CA PRO A 126 -1.52 -13.00 -12.17
C PRO A 126 -2.91 -13.66 -12.00
N ASP A 127 -3.28 -14.03 -10.77
CA ASP A 127 -4.58 -14.65 -10.48
C ASP A 127 -5.74 -13.62 -10.47
N GLY A 128 -5.45 -12.32 -10.59
CA GLY A 128 -6.45 -11.25 -10.70
C GLY A 128 -7.23 -10.92 -9.41
N LYS A 129 -6.99 -11.65 -8.33
CA LYS A 129 -7.63 -11.44 -7.01
C LYS A 129 -7.12 -10.21 -6.28
N ILE A 130 -5.88 -9.82 -6.55
CA ILE A 130 -5.23 -8.67 -5.94
C ILE A 130 -5.02 -7.63 -7.04
N LYS A 131 -5.38 -6.39 -6.76
CA LYS A 131 -5.08 -5.24 -7.61
C LYS A 131 -4.05 -4.36 -6.95
N SER A 132 -3.16 -3.75 -7.71
CA SER A 132 -2.21 -2.76 -7.19
C SER A 132 -2.93 -1.50 -6.73
N ASN A 133 -2.54 -1.00 -5.55
CA ASN A 133 -3.00 0.29 -5.04
C ASN A 133 -1.91 1.34 -5.24
N PHE A 134 -0.76 1.17 -4.57
CA PHE A 134 0.41 2.02 -4.77
C PHE A 134 1.70 1.26 -4.43
N ILE A 135 2.85 1.85 -4.73
CA ILE A 135 4.17 1.32 -4.35
C ILE A 135 4.89 2.25 -3.39
N CYS A 136 5.81 1.73 -2.59
CA CYS A 136 6.61 2.51 -1.65
C CYS A 136 8.06 2.06 -1.68
N ALA A 137 8.96 2.93 -2.13
CA ALA A 137 10.39 2.75 -1.94
C ALA A 137 10.74 2.90 -0.45
N ILE A 138 11.51 1.98 0.11
CA ILE A 138 11.89 1.94 1.53
C ILE A 138 13.40 1.81 1.62
N GLY A 139 14.04 2.67 2.41
CA GLY A 139 15.49 2.67 2.56
C GLY A 139 16.00 3.78 3.45
N TYR A 140 17.19 4.27 3.14
CA TYR A 140 17.80 5.43 3.78
C TYR A 140 17.93 6.53 2.72
N GLY A 141 17.32 7.69 2.96
CA GLY A 141 17.45 8.83 2.08
C GLY A 141 18.87 9.38 2.11
N ASP A 142 19.38 9.77 0.95
CA ASP A 142 20.60 10.57 0.87
C ASP A 142 20.24 12.01 1.25
N ALA A 143 20.61 12.44 2.46
CA ALA A 143 20.29 13.76 2.99
C ALA A 143 20.79 14.91 2.09
N ALA A 144 21.83 14.69 1.27
CA ALA A 144 22.32 15.69 0.32
C ALA A 144 21.42 15.85 -0.93
N LYS A 145 20.54 14.87 -1.19
CA LYS A 145 19.63 14.84 -2.35
C LYS A 145 18.17 15.10 -1.96
N LEU A 146 17.85 15.14 -0.67
CA LEU A 146 16.48 15.40 -0.23
C LEU A 146 16.13 16.87 -0.45
N TYR A 147 15.00 17.10 -1.11
CA TYR A 147 14.39 18.42 -1.14
C TYR A 147 13.96 18.84 0.27
N PRO A 148 13.95 20.15 0.58
CA PRO A 148 13.27 20.65 1.76
C PRO A 148 11.84 20.15 1.82
N ARG A 149 11.31 19.95 3.04
CA ARG A 149 9.93 19.51 3.23
C ARG A 149 8.98 20.51 2.55
N GLY A 150 8.19 20.02 1.60
CA GLY A 150 7.14 20.83 0.97
C GLY A 150 6.07 21.30 1.97
N PRO A 151 5.28 22.32 1.61
CA PRO A 151 4.27 22.91 2.50
C PRO A 151 3.21 21.88 2.95
N ARG A 152 2.50 22.21 4.02
CA ARG A 152 1.28 21.53 4.47
C ARG A 152 0.20 22.59 4.64
N LEU A 153 -1.04 22.23 4.33
CA LEU A 153 -2.21 23.08 4.62
C LEU A 153 -2.20 23.46 6.10
N ALA A 154 -2.57 24.70 6.39
CA ALA A 154 -2.81 25.16 7.75
C ALA A 154 -4.07 24.47 8.33
N PHE A 155 -4.23 24.53 9.64
CA PHE A 155 -5.33 23.84 10.33
C PHE A 155 -6.70 24.34 9.85
N ASP A 156 -6.87 25.65 9.75
CA ASP A 156 -8.09 26.32 9.30
C ASP A 156 -8.40 26.14 7.81
N GLU A 157 -7.42 25.77 6.99
CA GLU A 157 -7.65 25.38 5.59
C GLU A 157 -8.17 23.95 5.46
N ALA A 158 -7.80 23.06 6.39
CA ALA A 158 -8.05 21.62 6.27
C ALA A 158 -9.08 21.08 7.28
N CYS A 159 -9.41 21.83 8.33
CA CYS A 159 -10.21 21.36 9.46
C CYS A 159 -11.25 22.40 9.89
N GLU A 160 -12.45 21.91 10.22
CA GLU A 160 -13.53 22.66 10.85
C GLU A 160 -13.92 21.95 12.15
N ILE A 161 -14.19 22.73 13.21
CA ILE A 161 -14.75 22.21 14.47
C ILE A 161 -16.21 22.66 14.53
N VAL A 162 -17.13 21.71 14.45
CA VAL A 162 -18.59 21.91 14.54
C VAL A 162 -19.19 21.31 15.79
#